data_AF-X8AH63-F1
#
_entry.id   AF-X8AH63-F1
#
_cell.length_a   1.000
_cell.length_b   1.000
_cell.length_c   1.000
_cell.angle_alpha   90.00
_cell.angle_beta   90.00
_cell.angle_gamma   90.00
#
_symmetry.space_group_name_H-M   'P 1'
#
loop_
_entity.id
_entity.type
_entity.pdbx_description
1 polymer ?
#
loop_
_entity_poly.entity_id
_entity_poly.type
_entity_poly.pdbx_seq_one_letter_code
_entity_poly.pdbx_strand_id
1 'polypeptide(L)'
;MIMLDDADFATASMFAAFSMCSHAGQGCALTSRLLVPRKHHDQIVELIAQNFAKVRHGDPADPNTYMGPLISERQRDKVDGMVQRAINGPGPGRLW
;
A
#
# COMPACT_ATOMS: atom_id res chain seq x y z
N MET A 1 -4.79 6.00 -7.47
CA MET A 1 -5.01 5.15 -8.65
C MET A 1 -6.48 4.75 -8.65
N ILE A 2 -7.08 4.59 -9.83
CA ILE A 2 -8.45 4.12 -9.99
C ILE A 2 -8.39 2.89 -10.89
N MET A 3 -8.93 1.76 -10.43
CA MET A 3 -9.13 0.56 -11.24
C MET A 3 -10.57 0.53 -11.72
N LEU A 4 -10.77 0.31 -13.02
CA LEU A 4 -12.08 0.13 -13.63
C LEU A 4 -12.45 -1.36 -13.68
N ASP A 5 -13.72 -1.67 -13.97
CA ASP A 5 -14.26 -3.03 -13.98
C ASP A 5 -13.58 -3.97 -14.99
N ASP A 6 -12.98 -3.41 -16.04
CA ASP A 6 -12.30 -4.13 -17.12
C ASP A 6 -10.77 -4.12 -17.00
N ALA A 7 -10.22 -3.56 -15.90
CA ALA A 7 -8.79 -3.55 -15.67
C ALA A 7 -8.23 -4.96 -15.45
N ASP A 8 -7.01 -5.20 -15.90
CA ASP A 8 -6.24 -6.37 -15.48
C ASP A 8 -5.86 -6.22 -14.00
N PHE A 9 -6.64 -6.82 -13.10
CA PHE A 9 -6.44 -6.70 -11.66
C PHE A 9 -5.13 -7.30 -11.18
N ALA A 10 -4.57 -8.31 -11.86
CA ALA A 10 -3.31 -8.91 -11.45
C ALA A 10 -2.16 -7.91 -11.65
N THR A 11 -2.05 -7.38 -12.87
CA THR A 11 -1.03 -6.37 -13.21
C THR A 11 -1.25 -5.08 -12.42
N ALA A 12 -2.50 -4.61 -12.33
CA ALA A 12 -2.83 -3.37 -11.64
C ALA A 12 -2.55 -3.45 -10.13
N SER A 13 -2.86 -4.58 -9.47
CA SER A 13 -2.59 -4.78 -8.03
C SER A 13 -1.10 -4.87 -7.73
N MET A 14 -0.33 -5.56 -8.59
CA MET A 14 1.12 -5.58 -8.50
C MET A 14 1.69 -4.16 -8.61
N PHE A 15 1.28 -3.41 -9.63
CA PHE A 15 1.74 -2.03 -9.81
C PHE A 15 1.37 -1.15 -8.61
N ALA A 16 0.15 -1.24 -8.10
CA ALA A 16 -0.29 -0.48 -6.94
C ALA A 16 0.57 -0.75 -5.70
N ALA A 17 0.80 -2.02 -5.36
CA ALA A 17 1.57 -2.41 -4.17
C ALA A 17 3.04 -1.98 -4.26
N PHE A 18 3.71 -2.27 -5.37
CA PHE A 18 5.14 -1.96 -5.53
C PHE A 18 5.38 -0.45 -5.67
N SER A 19 4.54 0.26 -6.44
CA SER A 19 4.62 1.72 -6.51
C SER A 19 4.50 2.36 -5.14
N MET A 20 3.63 1.83 -4.27
CA MET A 20 3.47 2.34 -2.92
C MET A 20 4.66 2.10 -2.00
N CYS A 21 5.40 1.03 -2.22
CA CYS A 21 6.60 0.71 -1.45
C CYS A 21 7.85 1.45 -1.94
N SER A 22 7.78 2.12 -3.09
CA SER A 22 8.88 2.94 -3.60
C SER A 22 9.17 4.09 -2.63
N HIS A 23 10.46 4.28 -2.27
CA HIS A 23 10.87 5.25 -1.24
C HIS A 23 10.12 5.11 0.11
N ALA A 24 9.70 3.89 0.45
CA ALA A 24 8.87 3.62 1.63
C ALA A 24 7.58 4.47 1.68
N GLY A 25 7.00 4.77 0.51
CA GLY A 25 5.78 5.56 0.39
C GLY A 25 5.98 7.08 0.53
N GLN A 26 7.23 7.55 0.61
CA GLN A 26 7.57 8.98 0.84
C GLN A 26 7.72 9.76 -0.48
N GLY A 27 6.85 9.51 -1.46
CA GLY A 27 6.84 10.20 -2.74
C GLY A 27 5.58 11.05 -2.91
N CYS A 28 5.72 12.29 -3.39
CA CYS A 28 4.60 13.23 -3.52
C CYS A 28 3.54 12.80 -4.56
N ALA A 29 3.96 12.10 -5.61
CA ALA A 29 3.08 11.63 -6.68
C ALA A 29 2.52 10.22 -6.42
N LEU A 30 2.84 9.61 -5.27
CA LEU A 30 2.44 8.25 -4.95
C LEU A 30 0.95 8.18 -4.57
N THR A 31 0.26 7.17 -5.07
CA THR A 31 -1.20 7.10 -4.93
C THR A 31 -1.64 6.32 -3.69
N SER A 32 -1.55 6.94 -2.51
CA SER A 32 -1.87 6.36 -1.20
C SER A 32 -3.31 5.86 -1.01
N ARG A 33 -4.23 6.21 -1.92
CA ARG A 33 -5.62 5.73 -1.94
C ARG A 33 -5.93 5.10 -3.29
N LEU A 34 -6.38 3.85 -3.23
CA LEU A 34 -6.88 3.11 -4.38
C LEU A 34 -8.40 3.11 -4.38
N LEU A 35 -9.01 3.42 -5.53
CA LEU A 35 -10.44 3.25 -5.77
C LEU A 35 -10.63 2.06 -6.69
N VAL A 36 -11.50 1.14 -6.30
CA VAL A 36 -11.74 -0.13 -6.99
C VAL A 36 -13.23 -0.37 -7.16
N PRO A 37 -13.65 -1.16 -8.16
CA PRO A 37 -15.05 -1.46 -8.34
C PRO A 37 -15.59 -2.33 -7.21
N ARG A 38 -16.78 -2.00 -6.71
CA ARG A 38 -17.38 -2.66 -5.53
C ARG A 38 -17.52 -4.18 -5.72
N LYS A 39 -17.89 -4.63 -6.91
CA LYS A 39 -18.07 -6.06 -7.24
C LYS A 39 -16.78 -6.88 -7.09
N HIS A 40 -15.62 -6.25 -7.31
CA HIS A 40 -14.31 -6.90 -7.31
C HIS A 40 -13.46 -6.51 -6.10
N HIS A 41 -14.03 -5.80 -5.12
CA HIS A 41 -13.30 -5.22 -3.99
C HIS A 41 -12.43 -6.25 -3.25
N ASP A 42 -13.03 -7.32 -2.74
CA ASP A 42 -12.32 -8.28 -1.88
C ASP A 42 -11.23 -9.04 -2.66
N GLN A 43 -11.50 -9.37 -3.93
CA GLN A 43 -10.51 -9.98 -4.82
C GLN A 43 -9.30 -9.07 -5.01
N ILE A 44 -9.53 -7.78 -5.27
CA ILE A 44 -8.46 -6.81 -5.50
C ILE A 44 -7.68 -6.57 -4.19
N VAL A 45 -8.36 -6.47 -3.05
CA VAL A 45 -7.71 -6.34 -1.73
C VAL A 45 -6.78 -7.52 -1.47
N GLU A 46 -7.23 -8.75 -1.73
CA GLU A 46 -6.42 -9.96 -1.56
C GLU A 46 -5.19 -9.96 -2.48
N LEU A 47 -5.36 -9.62 -3.76
CA LEU A 47 -4.24 -9.50 -4.70
C LEU A 47 -3.20 -8.46 -4.24
N ILE A 48 -3.66 -7.33 -3.73
CA ILE A 48 -2.77 -6.27 -3.21
C ILE A 48 -2.02 -6.76 -1.97
N ALA A 49 -2.71 -7.40 -1.02
CA ALA A 49 -2.10 -7.95 0.19
C ALA A 49 -1.02 -8.99 -0.14
N GLN A 50 -1.30 -9.89 -1.09
CA GLN A 50 -0.33 -10.88 -1.58
C GLN A 50 0.90 -10.23 -2.25
N ASN A 51 0.74 -9.10 -2.93
CA ASN A 51 1.86 -8.38 -3.51
C ASN A 51 2.68 -7.63 -2.44
N PHE A 52 2.04 -7.01 -1.45
CA PHE A 52 2.75 -6.43 -0.30
C PHE A 52 3.59 -7.47 0.43
N ALA A 53 3.07 -8.69 0.61
CA ALA A 53 3.81 -9.78 1.26
C ALA A 53 5.10 -10.20 0.52
N LYS A 54 5.23 -9.86 -0.77
CA LYS A 54 6.41 -10.14 -1.59
C LYS A 54 7.46 -9.02 -1.52
N VAL A 55 7.14 -7.87 -0.92
CA VAL A 55 8.06 -6.72 -0.86
C VAL A 55 9.17 -7.00 0.16
N ARG A 56 10.38 -7.23 -0.36
CA ARG A 56 11.59 -7.30 0.47
C ARG A 56 11.97 -5.90 0.95
N HIS A 57 11.95 -5.71 2.25
CA HIS A 57 12.35 -4.47 2.92
C HIS A 57 13.51 -4.72 3.87
N GLY A 58 14.38 -3.73 4.07
CA GLY A 58 15.58 -3.91 4.89
C GLY A 58 16.66 -2.86 4.65
N ASP A 59 17.92 -3.30 4.75
CA ASP A 59 19.10 -2.46 4.55
C ASP A 59 19.12 -1.92 3.10
N PRO A 60 19.13 -0.58 2.89
CA PRO A 60 19.20 0.01 1.56
C PRO A 60 20.51 -0.27 0.82
N ALA A 61 21.56 -0.76 1.49
CA ALA A 61 22.80 -1.18 0.84
C ALA A 61 22.75 -2.61 0.27
N ASP A 62 21.78 -3.44 0.67
CA ASP A 62 21.56 -4.76 0.09
C ASP A 62 20.84 -4.62 -1.27
N PRO A 63 21.44 -5.05 -2.39
CA PRO A 63 20.83 -4.94 -3.72
C PRO A 63 19.54 -5.74 -3.88
N ASN A 64 19.23 -6.65 -2.95
CA ASN A 64 17.97 -7.39 -2.94
C ASN A 64 16.84 -6.64 -2.21
N THR A 65 17.14 -5.55 -1.50
CA THR A 65 16.13 -4.73 -0.82
C THR A 65 15.36 -3.88 -1.82
N TYR A 66 14.04 -4.03 -1.83
CA TYR A 66 13.15 -3.17 -2.62
C TYR A 66 12.78 -1.89 -1.86
N MET A 67 12.45 -2.02 -0.58
CA MET A 67 11.97 -0.91 0.26
C MET A 67 12.92 -0.66 1.43
N GLY A 68 13.55 0.51 1.43
CA GLY A 68 14.36 1.00 2.54
C GLY A 68 13.51 1.56 3.70
N PRO A 69 14.14 2.23 4.68
CA PRO A 69 13.46 2.78 5.83
C PRO A 69 12.70 4.08 5.52
N LEU A 70 11.83 4.50 6.45
CA LEU A 70 11.35 5.87 6.52
C LEU A 70 12.50 6.83 6.91
N ILE A 71 12.36 8.11 6.55
CA ILE A 71 13.45 9.10 6.68
C ILE A 71 13.86 9.40 8.13
N SER A 72 12.97 9.22 9.10
CA SER A 72 13.24 9.51 10.51
C SER A 72 12.28 8.76 11.43
N GLU A 73 12.68 8.65 12.71
CA GLU A 73 11.85 8.16 13.81
C GLU A 73 10.52 8.91 13.90
N ARG A 74 10.54 10.24 13.84
CA ARG A 74 9.31 11.05 13.86
C ARG A 74 8.34 10.68 12.73
N GLN A 75 8.82 10.38 11.53
CA GLN A 75 7.95 9.95 10.43
C GLN A 75 7.43 8.52 10.66
N ARG A 76 8.27 7.61 11.16
CA ARG A 76 7.83 6.28 11.58
C ARG A 76 6.70 6.35 12.60
N ASP A 77 6.85 7.13 13.66
CA ASP A 77 5.85 7.24 14.73
C ASP A 77 4.54 7.85 14.20
N LYS A 78 4.63 8.81 13.26
CA LYS A 78 3.47 9.36 12.57
C LYS A 78 2.74 8.29 11.75
N VAL A 79 3.47 7.47 11.00
CA VAL A 79 2.89 6.39 10.17
C VAL A 79 2.29 5.30 11.05
N ASP A 80 2.98 4.85 12.09
CA ASP A 80 2.44 3.89 13.05
C ASP A 80 1.16 4.43 13.71
N GLY A 81 1.16 5.69 14.15
CA GLY A 81 -0.04 6.34 14.68
C GLY A 81 -1.21 6.38 13.69
N MET A 82 -0.97 6.46 12.38
CA MET A 82 -2.02 6.33 11.35
C MET A 82 -2.59 4.91 11.30
N VAL A 83 -1.72 3.90 11.34
CA VAL A 83 -2.10 2.47 11.36
C VAL A 83 -2.90 2.15 12.62
N GLN A 84 -2.43 2.59 13.79
CA GLN A 84 -3.15 2.40 15.06
C GLN A 84 -4.55 3.03 15.02
N ARG A 85 -4.69 4.24 14.47
CA ARG A 85 -6.02 4.86 14.30
C ARG A 85 -6.91 4.09 13.32
N ALA A 86 -6.34 3.49 12.27
CA ALA A 86 -7.12 2.71 11.31
C ALA A 86 -7.63 1.39 11.92
N ILE A 87 -6.82 0.72 12.75
CA ILE A 87 -7.19 -0.52 13.43
C ILE A 87 -8.21 -0.26 14.55
N ASN A 88 -8.02 0.81 15.32
CA ASN A 88 -8.89 1.18 16.45
C ASN A 88 -10.13 1.98 16.02
N GLY A 89 -10.16 2.45 14.77
CA GLY A 89 -11.28 3.17 14.21
C GLY A 89 -12.46 2.24 13.90
N PRO A 90 -13.62 2.80 13.52
CA PRO A 90 -14.72 1.97 13.04
C PRO A 90 -14.23 1.16 11.83
N GLY A 91 -14.45 -0.16 11.88
CA GLY A 91 -13.93 -1.11 10.89
C GLY A 91 -14.28 -0.78 9.43
N PRO A 92 -13.66 -1.47 8.47
CA PRO A 92 -13.84 -1.20 7.05
C PRO A 92 -15.34 -1.21 6.69
N GLY A 93 -15.84 -0.07 6.19
CA GLY A 93 -17.22 0.09 5.75
C GLY A 93 -18.07 1.16 6.45
N ARG A 94 -17.53 1.92 7.43
CA ARG A 94 -18.33 2.88 8.22
C ARG A 94 -18.02 4.37 7.97
N LEU A 95 -17.41 4.72 6.84
CA LEU A 95 -17.04 6.12 6.55
C LEU A 95 -17.62 6.69 5.25
N TRP A 96 -18.54 5.98 4.60
CA TRP A 96 -19.38 6.51 3.50
C TRP A 96 -20.74 5.83 3.54
#